data_AF-V5TD83-F1
#
_entry.id   AF-V5TD83-F1
#
_cell.length_a   1.000
_cell.length_b   1.000
_cell.length_c   1.000
_cell.angle_alpha   90.00
_cell.angle_beta   90.00
_cell.angle_gamma   90.00
#
_symmetry.space_group_name_H-M   'P 1'
#
loop_
_entity.id
_entity.type
_entity.pdbx_description
1 polymer ?
#
loop_
_entity_poly.entity_id
_entity_poly.type
_entity_poly.pdbx_seq_one_letter_code
_entity_poly.pdbx_strand_id
1 'polypeptide(L)'
;KVDEYLRELKEVVNIIKNSEDICKILKHPEINTSRKKEIFTELFKDKVDDKILSFLLVLIEKDRILYLEEKLKEMEKIYLEKNNMILANVKTVIPLLKEEREELIEKLGNKYNKKIILEE
;
A
#
# COMPACT_ATOMS: atom_id res chain seq x y z
N LYS A 1 -5.98 -2.42 -13.95
CA LYS A 1 -6.82 -1.55 -13.08
C LYS A 1 -6.61 -1.84 -11.61
N VAL A 2 -6.74 -3.08 -11.11
CA VAL A 2 -6.46 -3.35 -9.68
C VAL A 2 -4.99 -3.07 -9.33
N ASP A 3 -4.06 -3.42 -10.23
CA ASP A 3 -2.63 -3.16 -10.08
C ASP A 3 -2.30 -1.67 -10.00
N GLU A 4 -3.00 -0.88 -10.82
CA GLU A 4 -2.88 0.57 -10.88
C GLU A 4 -3.40 1.22 -9.60
N TYR A 5 -4.58 0.79 -9.12
CA TYR A 5 -5.12 1.21 -7.83
C TYR A 5 -4.22 0.84 -6.66
N LEU A 6 -3.59 -0.34 -6.70
CA LEU A 6 -2.65 -0.74 -5.66
C LEU A 6 -1.41 0.16 -5.65
N ARG A 7 -0.87 0.47 -6.83
CA ARG A 7 0.27 1.39 -6.99
C ARG A 7 -0.06 2.80 -6.51
N GLU A 8 -1.17 3.37 -6.97
CA GLU A 8 -1.61 4.71 -6.56
C GLU A 8 -1.84 4.79 -5.05
N LEU A 9 -2.52 3.79 -4.47
CA LEU A 9 -2.75 3.74 -3.03
C LEU A 9 -1.45 3.63 -2.24
N LYS A 10 -0.47 2.87 -2.74
CA LYS A 10 0.87 2.76 -2.15
C LYS A 10 1.63 4.08 -2.20
N GLU A 11 1.55 4.81 -3.31
CA GLU A 11 2.13 6.15 -3.44
C GLU A 11 1.46 7.14 -2.47
N VAL A 12 0.13 7.12 -2.36
CA VAL A 12 -0.61 7.96 -1.40
C VAL A 12 -0.17 7.68 0.04
N VAL A 13 -0.13 6.40 0.44
CA VAL A 13 0.33 6.00 1.78
C VAL A 13 1.76 6.49 2.03
N ASN A 14 2.64 6.35 1.04
CA ASN A 14 4.02 6.79 1.15
C ASN A 14 4.12 8.32 1.30
N ILE A 15 3.34 9.10 0.55
CA ILE A 15 3.29 10.56 0.66
C ILE A 15 2.81 10.99 2.05
N ILE A 16 1.73 10.38 2.55
CA ILE A 16 1.18 10.69 3.88
C ILE A 16 2.19 10.36 4.99
N LYS A 17 2.88 9.23 4.87
CA LYS A 17 3.85 8.75 5.87
C LYS A 17 5.13 9.57 5.91
N ASN A 18 5.61 10.02 4.75
CA ASN A 18 6.83 10.83 4.65
C ASN A 18 6.58 12.33 4.84
N SER A 19 5.32 12.76 4.91
CA SER A 19 4.97 14.15 5.20
C SER A 19 4.49 14.31 6.64
N GLU A 20 5.34 14.88 7.49
CA GLU A 20 4.96 15.23 8.86
C GLU A 20 3.76 16.19 8.92
N ASP A 21 3.68 17.15 7.99
CA ASP A 21 2.61 18.14 7.96
C ASP A 21 1.25 17.48 7.70
N ILE A 22 1.19 16.54 6.74
CA ILE A 22 -0.03 15.76 6.48
C ILE A 22 -0.39 14.92 7.72
N CYS A 23 0.58 14.24 8.33
CA CYS A 23 0.35 13.48 9.56
C CYS A 23 -0.18 14.36 10.72
N LYS A 24 0.37 15.57 10.90
CA LYS A 24 -0.09 16.54 11.91
C LYS A 24 -1.52 16.97 11.61
N ILE A 25 -1.84 17.31 10.36
CA ILE A 25 -3.19 17.69 9.94
C ILE A 25 -4.20 16.57 10.22
N LEU A 26 -3.85 15.32 9.89
CA LEU A 26 -4.73 14.18 10.10
C LEU A 26 -5.02 13.93 11.59
N LYS A 27 -4.01 14.10 12.46
CA LYS A 27 -4.11 13.92 13.92
C LYS A 27 -4.67 15.13 14.66
N HIS A 28 -4.76 16.29 14.01
CA HIS A 28 -5.20 17.51 14.67
C HIS A 28 -6.72 17.47 14.95
N PRO A 29 -7.15 17.61 16.22
CA PRO A 29 -8.56 17.53 16.59
C PRO A 29 -9.37 18.76 16.13
N GLU A 30 -8.74 19.94 16.04
CA GLU A 30 -9.44 21.17 15.64
C GLU A 30 -9.64 21.32 14.13
N ILE A 31 -8.98 20.49 13.31
CA ILE A 31 -9.18 20.51 11.87
C ILE A 31 -10.43 19.68 11.57
N ASN A 32 -11.49 20.37 11.19
CA ASN A 32 -12.74 19.71 10.84
C ASN A 32 -12.59 18.79 9.61
N THR A 33 -13.47 17.81 9.50
CA THR A 33 -13.49 16.83 8.42
C THR A 33 -13.56 17.48 7.04
N SER A 34 -14.34 18.56 6.88
CA SER A 34 -14.47 19.28 5.61
C SER A 34 -13.13 19.85 5.13
N ARG A 35 -12.36 20.46 6.03
CA ARG A 35 -11.05 21.02 5.71
C ARG A 35 -10.03 19.92 5.37
N LYS A 36 -10.07 18.78 6.07
CA LYS A 36 -9.26 17.61 5.70
C LYS A 36 -9.59 17.11 4.29
N LYS A 37 -10.88 17.04 3.93
CA LYS A 37 -11.32 16.63 2.59
C LYS A 37 -10.85 17.59 1.49
N GLU A 38 -10.91 18.91 1.72
CA GLU A 38 -10.38 19.91 0.79
C GLU A 38 -8.89 19.72 0.52
N ILE A 39 -8.08 19.63 1.59
CA ILE A 39 -6.63 19.44 1.49
C ILE A 39 -6.30 18.17 0.69
N PHE A 40 -6.97 17.05 0.99
CA PHE A 40 -6.73 15.80 0.27
C PHE A 40 -7.18 15.87 -1.20
N THR A 41 -8.28 16.59 -1.48
CA THR A 41 -8.72 16.82 -2.85
C THR A 41 -7.67 17.62 -3.62
N GLU A 42 -7.18 18.73 -3.07
CA GLU A 42 -6.14 19.55 -3.71
C GLU A 42 -4.82 18.79 -3.93
N LEU A 43 -4.45 17.91 -2.99
CA LEU A 43 -3.19 17.17 -3.07
C LEU A 43 -3.21 16.04 -4.10
N PHE A 44 -4.36 15.38 -4.29
CA PHE A 44 -4.44 14.10 -5.02
C PHE A 44 -5.35 14.12 -6.27
N LYS A 45 -6.20 15.12 -6.48
CA LYS A 45 -7.22 15.11 -7.56
C LYS A 45 -6.70 14.84 -8.97
N ASP A 46 -5.52 15.33 -9.32
CA ASP A 46 -4.93 15.12 -10.65
C ASP A 46 -3.78 14.07 -10.63
N LYS A 47 -3.60 13.38 -9.51
CA LYS A 47 -2.50 12.41 -9.29
C LYS A 47 -2.96 10.97 -9.15
N VAL A 48 -4.23 10.75 -8.80
CA VAL A 48 -4.81 9.41 -8.59
C VAL A 48 -6.17 9.30 -9.28
N ASP A 49 -6.63 8.08 -9.53
CA ASP A 49 -7.97 7.84 -10.06
C ASP A 49 -9.07 8.37 -9.11
N ASP A 50 -10.15 8.89 -9.67
CA ASP A 50 -11.29 9.45 -8.94
C ASP A 50 -11.86 8.50 -7.87
N LYS A 51 -11.78 7.18 -8.09
CA LYS A 51 -12.21 6.18 -7.12
C LYS A 51 -11.29 6.09 -5.92
N ILE A 52 -9.97 6.21 -6.13
CA ILE A 52 -9.00 6.26 -5.03
C ILE A 52 -9.22 7.54 -4.24
N LEU A 53 -9.37 8.68 -4.92
CA LEU A 53 -9.68 9.93 -4.23
C LEU A 53 -10.96 9.83 -3.41
N SER A 54 -12.04 9.31 -4.01
CA SER A 54 -13.31 9.10 -3.32
C SER A 54 -13.16 8.21 -2.09
N PHE A 55 -12.37 7.13 -2.20
CA PHE A 55 -12.06 6.25 -1.07
C PHE A 55 -11.34 6.99 0.07
N LEU A 56 -10.34 7.83 -0.24
CA LEU A 56 -9.64 8.64 0.77
C LEU A 56 -10.60 9.60 1.48
N LEU A 57 -11.49 10.27 0.73
CA LEU A 57 -12.46 11.21 1.30
C LEU A 57 -13.47 10.51 2.21
N VAL A 58 -13.90 9.28 1.87
CA VAL A 58 -14.74 8.43 2.74
C VAL A 58 -13.99 8.04 4.02
N LEU A 59 -12.70 7.71 3.92
CA LEU A 59 -11.91 7.39 5.11
C LEU A 59 -11.74 8.58 6.04
N ILE A 60 -11.55 9.78 5.50
CA ILE A 60 -11.52 11.03 6.27
C ILE A 60 -12.88 11.27 6.94
N GLU A 61 -13.97 11.07 6.20
CA GLU A 61 -15.33 11.23 6.73
C GLU A 61 -15.65 10.29 7.88
N LYS A 62 -15.11 9.07 7.85
CA LYS A 62 -15.31 8.06 8.89
C LYS A 62 -14.23 8.09 9.98
N ASP A 63 -13.33 9.06 9.95
CA ASP A 63 -12.18 9.18 10.87
C ASP A 63 -11.27 7.93 10.90
N ARG A 64 -11.14 7.26 9.75
CA ARG A 64 -10.38 6.01 9.58
C ARG A 64 -9.13 6.17 8.71
N ILE A 65 -8.81 7.40 8.30
CA ILE A 65 -7.68 7.70 7.42
C ILE A 65 -6.31 7.33 8.03
N LEU A 66 -6.20 7.33 9.36
CA LEU A 66 -4.97 6.90 10.05
C LEU A 66 -4.66 5.40 9.86
N TYR A 67 -5.67 4.60 9.53
CA TYR A 67 -5.55 3.15 9.26
C TYR A 67 -5.33 2.83 7.78
N LEU A 68 -5.03 3.83 6.94
CA LEU A 68 -4.87 3.65 5.49
C LEU A 68 -3.75 2.64 5.15
N GLU A 69 -2.64 2.65 5.89
CA GLU A 69 -1.54 1.70 5.69
C GLU A 69 -2.00 0.24 5.91
N GLU A 70 -2.80 -0.02 6.95
CA GLU A 70 -3.34 -1.34 7.22
C GLU A 70 -4.32 -1.78 6.11
N LYS A 71 -5.15 -0.85 5.62
CA LYS A 71 -6.05 -1.13 4.49
C LYS A 71 -5.29 -1.48 3.22
N LEU A 72 -4.18 -0.80 2.95
CA LEU A 72 -3.29 -1.12 1.83
C LEU A 72 -2.71 -2.54 1.98
N LYS A 73 -2.22 -2.92 3.17
CA LYS A 73 -1.68 -4.27 3.41
C LYS A 73 -2.72 -5.36 3.16
N GLU A 74 -3.96 -5.16 3.60
CA GLU A 74 -5.05 -6.11 3.33
C GLU A 74 -5.38 -6.17 1.83
N MET A 75 -5.33 -5.04 1.12
CA MET A 75 -5.52 -5.03 -0.32
C MET A 75 -4.39 -5.76 -1.06
N GLU A 76 -3.13 -5.57 -0.65
CA GLU A 76 -1.96 -6.31 -1.18
C GLU A 76 -2.14 -7.82 -0.95
N LYS A 77 -2.56 -8.23 0.25
CA LYS A 77 -2.83 -9.64 0.57
C LYS A 77 -3.91 -10.25 -0.33
N ILE A 78 -5.06 -9.59 -0.47
CA ILE A 78 -6.16 -10.06 -1.33
C ILE A 78 -5.69 -10.14 -2.79
N TYR A 79 -4.89 -9.17 -3.23
CA TYR A 79 -4.31 -9.17 -4.57
C TYR A 79 -3.37 -10.37 -4.79
N LEU A 80 -2.47 -10.66 -3.84
CA LEU A 80 -1.57 -11.81 -3.92
C LEU A 80 -2.34 -13.13 -3.95
N GLU A 81 -3.32 -13.29 -3.06
CA GLU A 81 -4.17 -14.49 -3.01
C GLU A 81 -4.91 -14.71 -4.33
N LYS A 82 -5.53 -13.66 -4.88
CA LYS A 82 -6.25 -13.71 -6.16
C LYS A 82 -5.36 -14.12 -7.33
N ASN A 83 -4.10 -13.71 -7.30
CA ASN A 83 -3.13 -14.03 -8.36
C ASN A 83 -2.35 -15.32 -8.10
N ASN A 84 -2.74 -16.13 -7.10
CA ASN A 84 -1.99 -17.32 -6.68
C ASN A 84 -0.50 -17.03 -6.43
N MET A 85 -0.22 -15.88 -5.83
CA MET A 85 1.13 -15.45 -5.47
C MET A 85 1.35 -15.57 -3.96
N ILE A 86 2.58 -15.85 -3.57
CA ILE A 86 3.03 -15.80 -2.17
C ILE A 86 4.18 -14.80 -2.09
N LEU A 87 4.08 -13.86 -1.16
CA LEU A 87 5.21 -13.04 -0.74
C LEU A 87 6.03 -13.82 0.29
N ALA A 88 7.29 -14.08 -0.03
CA ALA A 88 8.24 -14.75 0.84
C ALA A 88 9.28 -13.72 1.30
N ASN A 89 9.20 -13.36 2.59
CA ASN A 89 10.15 -12.48 3.25
C ASN A 89 11.37 -13.30 3.70
N VAL A 90 12.52 -13.07 3.08
CA VAL A 90 13.74 -13.84 3.32
C VAL A 90 14.75 -12.98 4.06
N LYS A 91 15.04 -13.35 5.30
CA LYS A 91 16.02 -12.65 6.13
C LYS A 91 17.37 -13.36 6.04
N THR A 92 18.36 -12.71 5.44
CA THR A 92 19.73 -13.21 5.32
C THR A 92 20.74 -12.25 5.94
N VAL A 93 21.94 -12.75 6.27
CA VAL A 93 23.05 -11.91 6.78
C VAL A 93 23.79 -11.23 5.62
N ILE A 94 23.78 -11.86 4.45
CA ILE A 94 24.34 -11.35 3.20
C ILE A 94 23.25 -11.33 2.13
N PRO A 95 23.23 -10.32 1.23
CA PRO A 95 22.30 -10.28 0.11
C PRO A 95 22.41 -11.57 -0.71
N LEU A 96 21.27 -12.10 -1.15
CA LEU A 96 21.27 -13.30 -1.99
C LEU A 96 21.92 -12.99 -3.34
N LEU A 97 22.73 -13.92 -3.83
CA LEU A 97 23.16 -13.89 -5.22
C LEU A 97 21.96 -14.13 -6.14
N LYS A 98 22.09 -13.69 -7.40
CA LYS A 98 21.01 -13.84 -8.37
C LYS A 98 20.64 -15.31 -8.58
N GLU A 99 21.64 -16.20 -8.63
CA GLU A 99 21.40 -17.64 -8.77
C GLU A 99 20.67 -18.22 -7.56
N GLU A 100 21.08 -17.85 -6.34
CA GLU A 100 20.44 -18.30 -5.10
C GLU A 100 18.98 -17.83 -5.01
N ARG A 101 18.71 -16.60 -5.46
CA ARG A 101 17.37 -16.03 -5.51
C ARG A 101 16.46 -16.82 -6.46
N GLU A 102 16.95 -17.12 -7.66
CA GLU A 102 16.21 -17.91 -8.66
C GLU A 102 15.94 -19.34 -8.16
N GLU A 103 16.95 -19.98 -7.56
CA GLU A 103 16.81 -21.33 -6.97
C GLU A 103 15.77 -21.34 -5.83
N LEU A 104 15.75 -20.30 -5.00
CA LEU A 104 14.79 -20.19 -3.91
C LEU A 104 13.36 -19.97 -4.42
N ILE A 105 13.17 -19.13 -5.45
CA ILE A 105 11.87 -18.93 -6.12
C ILE A 105 11.37 -20.26 -6.67
N GLU A 106 12.22 -21.03 -7.33
CA GLU A 106 11.87 -22.32 -7.92
C GLU A 106 11.47 -23.33 -6.84
N LYS A 107 12.31 -23.50 -5.80
CA LYS A 107 12.04 -24.44 -4.69
C LYS A 107 10.74 -24.12 -3.97
N LEU A 108 10.52 -22.84 -3.64
CA LEU A 108 9.31 -22.39 -2.96
C LEU A 108 8.10 -22.48 -3.90
N GLY A 109 8.27 -22.15 -5.18
CA GLY A 109 7.21 -22.24 -6.18
C GLY A 109 6.70 -23.67 -6.35
N ASN A 110 7.62 -24.63 -6.43
CA ASN A 110 7.30 -26.05 -6.49
C ASN A 110 6.65 -26.56 -5.18
N LYS A 111 7.14 -26.12 -4.01
CA LYS A 111 6.62 -26.54 -2.71
C LYS A 111 5.19 -26.06 -2.45
N TYR A 112 4.88 -24.82 -2.81
CA TYR A 112 3.59 -24.19 -2.53
C TYR A 112 2.64 -24.16 -3.74
N ASN A 113 3.10 -24.63 -4.90
CA ASN A 113 2.39 -24.62 -6.18
C ASN A 113 1.80 -23.24 -6.52
N LYS A 114 2.59 -22.18 -6.24
CA LYS A 114 2.19 -20.77 -6.36
C LYS A 114 3.38 -19.95 -6.86
N LYS A 115 3.10 -18.79 -7.44
CA LYS A 115 4.16 -17.87 -7.88
C LYS A 115 4.77 -17.17 -6.67
N ILE A 116 6.10 -17.22 -6.54
CA ILE A 116 6.79 -16.64 -5.39
C ILE A 116 7.32 -15.24 -5.75
N ILE A 117 7.05 -14.28 -4.88
CA ILE A 117 7.68 -12.96 -4.89
C ILE A 117 8.60 -12.92 -3.67
N LEU A 118 9.89 -12.70 -3.90
CA LEU A 118 10.87 -12.57 -2.82
C LEU A 118 11.08 -11.10 -2.46
N GLU A 119 10.85 -10.80 -1.19
CA GLU A 119 11.32 -9.59 -0.50
C GLU A 119 12.43 -9.99 0.49
N GLU A 120 13.54 -9.27 0.46
CA GLU A 120 14.73 -9.48 1.30
C GLU A 120 14.88 -8.33 2.29
#